data_AF-A0A151TCA5-F1
#
_entry.id   AF-A0A151TCA5-F1
#
_cell.length_a   1.000
_cell.length_b   1.000
_cell.length_c   1.000
_cell.angle_alpha   90.00
_cell.angle_beta   90.00
_cell.angle_gamma   90.00
#
_symmetry.space_group_name_H-M   'P 1'
#
loop_
_entity.id
_entity.type
_entity.pdbx_description
1 polymer ?
#
loop_
_entity_poly.entity_id
_entity_poly.type
_entity_poly.pdbx_seq_one_letter_code
_entity_poly.pdbx_strand_id
1 'polypeptide(L)'
;MSCSATTSEFASHPQAISFTVVEGNKSWVCTAVYASPRVDLRQQGWAHLQELGGRVTMPWLVLGDFNEVMLSTECRGGRFSMARASQFLEVLNDCNLLDMGAKGLRFTWYRNHRGSVLAKRLDRAVCNVAWQAMFPEAYVENL
;
A
#
# COMPACT_ATOMS: atom_id res chain seq x y z
N MET A 1 4.13 -20.34 22.94
CA MET A 1 5.38 -19.75 22.41
C MET A 1 5.10 -18.28 22.16
N SER A 2 5.64 -17.38 22.97
CA SER A 2 5.55 -15.94 22.70
C SER A 2 6.50 -15.61 21.56
N CYS A 3 5.96 -15.29 20.39
CA CYS A 3 6.79 -14.75 19.32
C CYS A 3 7.08 -13.28 19.65
N SER A 4 8.31 -12.94 20.00
CA SER A 4 8.71 -11.55 20.22
C SER A 4 9.26 -10.99 18.91
N ALA A 5 8.47 -10.16 18.24
CA ALA A 5 8.97 -9.33 17.16
C ALA A 5 9.63 -8.07 17.75
N THR A 6 10.75 -7.66 17.16
CA THR A 6 11.39 -6.36 17.45
C THR A 6 11.24 -5.46 16.24
N THR A 7 11.14 -4.15 16.49
CA THR A 7 11.04 -3.13 15.44
C THR A 7 12.09 -2.05 15.62
N SER A 8 12.62 -1.53 14.52
CA SER A 8 13.51 -0.37 14.52
C SER A 8 13.15 0.56 13.36
N GLU A 9 13.32 1.87 13.56
CA GLU A 9 13.05 2.87 12.52
C GLU A 9 13.91 2.62 11.28
N PHE A 10 13.31 2.79 10.10
CA PHE A 10 13.99 2.71 8.81
C PHE A 10 13.93 4.06 8.07
N ALA A 11 12.75 4.68 8.02
CA ALA A 11 12.52 6.00 7.46
C ALA A 11 11.17 6.57 7.93
N SER A 12 11.03 7.89 7.88
CA SER A 12 9.76 8.55 8.13
C SER A 12 9.47 9.64 7.09
N HIS A 13 8.18 9.82 6.81
CA HIS A 13 7.64 10.82 5.92
C HIS A 13 6.22 11.18 6.40
N PRO A 14 5.71 12.41 6.19
CA PRO A 14 4.36 12.78 6.64
C PRO A 14 3.21 11.90 6.11
N GLN A 15 3.46 11.11 5.07
CA GLN A 15 2.50 10.19 4.44
C GLN A 15 2.89 8.71 4.56
N ALA A 16 4.01 8.38 5.20
CA ALA A 16 4.46 7.00 5.37
C ALA A 16 5.44 6.86 6.53
N ILE A 17 5.36 5.76 7.27
CA ILE A 17 6.37 5.36 8.25
C ILE A 17 6.91 3.99 7.88
N SER A 18 8.24 3.86 7.87
CA SER A 18 8.94 2.62 7.54
C SER A 18 9.76 2.15 8.72
N PHE A 19 9.65 0.87 9.04
CA PHE A 19 10.39 0.24 10.11
C PHE A 19 10.80 -1.17 9.71
N THR A 20 11.98 -1.59 10.19
CA THR A 20 12.42 -2.97 10.06
C THR A 20 11.73 -3.79 11.15
N VAL A 21 11.25 -4.97 10.77
CA VAL A 21 10.70 -5.98 11.68
C VAL A 21 11.65 -7.17 11.69
N VAL A 22 11.98 -7.66 12.89
CA VAL A 22 12.76 -8.88 13.09
C VAL A 22 11.98 -9.83 13.99
N GLU A 23 11.69 -11.02 13.47
CA GLU A 23 10.95 -12.07 14.16
C GLU A 23 11.67 -13.41 13.95
N GLY A 24 12.38 -13.89 14.98
CA GLY A 24 13.22 -15.08 14.86
C GLY A 24 14.34 -14.89 13.83
N ASN A 25 14.31 -15.69 12.76
CA ASN A 25 15.25 -15.61 11.64
C ASN A 25 14.73 -14.79 10.44
N LYS A 26 13.53 -14.21 10.55
CA LYS A 26 12.93 -13.40 9.49
C LYS A 26 13.20 -11.92 9.76
N SER A 27 13.59 -11.20 8.72
CA SER A 27 13.77 -9.75 8.75
C SER A 27 13.21 -9.14 7.47
N TRP A 28 12.40 -8.09 7.62
CA TRP A 28 11.77 -7.38 6.52
C TRP A 28 11.51 -5.92 6.88
N VAL A 29 11.33 -5.08 5.87
CA VAL A 29 10.81 -3.72 6.04
C VAL A 29 9.29 -3.76 5.95
N CYS A 30 8.61 -3.08 6.87
CA CYS A 30 7.21 -2.74 6.77
C CYS A 30 7.10 -1.23 6.54
N THR A 31 6.27 -0.81 5.60
CA THR A 31 5.95 0.60 5.37
C THR A 31 4.44 0.79 5.47
N ALA A 32 4.01 1.50 6.51
CA ALA A 32 2.63 1.89 6.69
C ALA A 32 2.38 3.24 6.00
N VAL A 33 1.43 3.27 5.08
CA VAL A 33 1.12 4.43 4.23
C VAL A 33 -0.21 5.05 4.64
N TYR A 34 -0.22 6.38 4.72
CA TYR A 34 -1.42 7.20 4.68
C TYR A 34 -1.19 8.31 3.66
N ALA A 35 -1.44 8.00 2.39
CA ALA A 35 -1.22 8.91 1.28
C ALA A 35 -2.27 10.02 1.30
N SER A 36 -1.88 11.23 0.89
CA SER A 36 -2.77 12.39 0.96
C SER A 36 -4.00 12.21 0.05
N PRO A 37 -5.20 12.57 0.51
CA PRO A 37 -6.38 12.65 -0.37
C PRO A 37 -6.25 13.80 -1.39
N ARG A 38 -5.33 14.73 -1.16
CA ARG A 38 -4.99 15.82 -2.08
C ARG A 38 -3.97 15.36 -3.11
N VAL A 39 -4.36 15.40 -4.38
CA VAL A 39 -3.55 14.89 -5.51
C VAL A 39 -2.19 15.55 -5.61
N ASP A 40 -2.11 16.86 -5.35
CA ASP A 40 -0.89 17.67 -5.39
C ASP A 40 0.10 17.28 -4.29
N LEU A 41 -0.38 17.06 -3.07
CA LEU A 41 0.46 16.65 -1.94
C LEU A 41 0.88 15.19 -2.02
N ARG A 42 0.02 14.34 -2.59
CA ARG A 42 0.28 12.90 -2.69
C ARG A 42 1.50 12.55 -3.53
N GLN A 43 1.86 13.40 -4.49
CA GLN A 43 3.08 13.23 -5.30
C GLN A 43 4.35 13.12 -4.45
N GLN A 44 4.39 13.78 -3.29
CA GLN A 44 5.52 13.69 -2.36
C GLN A 44 5.60 12.30 -1.73
N GLY A 45 4.46 11.67 -1.43
CA GLY A 45 4.40 10.30 -0.93
C GLY A 45 4.86 9.27 -1.99
N TRP A 46 4.52 9.51 -3.26
CA TRP A 46 5.01 8.69 -4.38
C TRP A 46 6.52 8.78 -4.56
N ALA A 47 7.07 10.00 -4.59
CA ALA A 47 8.51 10.20 -4.66
C ALA A 47 9.25 9.55 -3.49
N HIS A 48 8.68 9.64 -2.27
CA HIS A 48 9.24 8.98 -1.10
C HIS A 48 9.22 7.45 -1.22
N LEU A 49 8.13 6.85 -1.71
CA LEU A 49 8.08 5.40 -1.94
C LEU A 49 9.11 4.95 -2.98
N GLN A 50 9.30 5.71 -4.07
CA GLN A 50 10.32 5.41 -5.09
C GLN A 50 11.75 5.53 -4.51
N GLU A 51 12.02 6.54 -3.69
CA GLU A 51 13.30 6.68 -2.97
C GLU A 51 13.54 5.45 -2.06
N LEU A 52 12.53 5.02 -1.32
CA LEU A 52 12.60 3.80 -0.50
C LEU A 52 12.84 2.56 -1.37
N GLY A 53 12.19 2.45 -2.53
CA GLY A 53 12.40 1.35 -3.48
C GLY A 53 13.87 1.20 -3.92
N GLY A 54 14.60 2.32 -4.03
CA GLY A 54 16.05 2.30 -4.29
C GLY A 54 16.92 1.95 -3.07
N ARG A 55 16.38 2.08 -1.86
CA ARG A 55 17.10 1.86 -0.58
C ARG A 55 16.83 0.49 0.04
N VAL A 56 15.63 -0.06 -0.16
CA VAL A 56 15.21 -1.31 0.48
C VAL A 56 15.71 -2.51 -0.34
N THR A 57 16.71 -3.20 0.20
CA THR A 57 17.32 -4.39 -0.43
C THR A 57 16.88 -5.72 0.18
N MET A 58 15.79 -5.71 0.96
CA MET A 58 15.31 -6.87 1.73
C MET A 58 13.81 -7.10 1.46
N PRO A 59 13.20 -8.19 1.97
CA PRO A 59 11.75 -8.37 1.92
C PRO A 59 11.02 -7.11 2.37
N TRP A 60 10.06 -6.65 1.57
CA TRP A 60 9.36 -5.39 1.79
C TRP A 60 7.85 -5.55 1.63
N LEU A 61 7.13 -5.12 2.66
CA LEU A 61 5.69 -4.98 2.68
C LEU A 61 5.34 -3.50 2.79
N VAL A 62 4.44 -3.03 1.93
CA VAL A 62 3.86 -1.68 2.00
C VAL A 62 2.35 -1.82 2.10
N LEU A 63 1.73 -1.20 3.09
CA LEU A 63 0.29 -1.34 3.33
C LEU A 63 -0.34 -0.07 3.90
N GLY A 64 -1.64 0.09 3.70
CA GLY A 64 -2.42 1.20 4.25
C GLY A 64 -3.29 1.87 3.20
N ASP A 65 -3.65 3.13 3.44
CA ASP A 65 -4.52 3.93 2.59
C ASP A 65 -3.68 4.69 1.54
N PHE A 66 -3.77 4.24 0.30
CA PHE A 66 -3.06 4.86 -0.83
C PHE A 66 -3.83 6.06 -1.42
N ASN A 67 -5.08 6.27 -1.03
CA ASN A 67 -5.98 7.32 -1.53
C ASN A 67 -6.06 7.38 -3.07
N GLU A 68 -5.73 6.29 -3.77
CA GLU A 68 -5.78 6.15 -5.22
C GLU A 68 -6.11 4.71 -5.63
N VAL A 69 -6.73 4.58 -6.80
CA VAL A 69 -7.12 3.30 -7.40
C VAL A 69 -6.24 2.98 -8.61
N MET A 70 -6.04 1.71 -8.91
CA MET A 70 -5.28 1.23 -10.07
C MET A 70 -6.19 0.90 -11.26
N LEU A 71 -7.44 0.49 -10.98
CA LEU A 71 -8.38 0.05 -12.02
C LEU A 71 -9.71 0.78 -11.92
N SER A 72 -10.39 0.95 -13.05
CA SER A 72 -11.75 1.51 -13.07
C SER A 72 -12.74 0.67 -12.26
N THR A 73 -12.51 -0.64 -12.19
CA THR A 73 -13.29 -1.61 -11.43
C THR A 73 -13.13 -1.48 -9.90
N GLU A 74 -12.14 -0.71 -9.43
CA GLU A 74 -11.96 -0.34 -8.02
C GLU A 74 -12.73 0.94 -7.65
N CYS A 75 -13.49 1.52 -8.59
CA CYS A 75 -14.42 2.63 -8.35
C CYS A 75 -15.86 2.22 -8.66
N ARG A 76 -16.79 2.56 -7.77
CA ARG A 76 -18.23 2.52 -8.04
C ARG A 76 -18.80 3.93 -7.90
N GLY A 77 -19.32 4.45 -9.01
CA GLY A 77 -19.72 5.84 -9.10
C GLY A 77 -18.52 6.80 -9.00
N GLY A 78 -18.77 8.07 -9.28
CA GLY A 78 -17.73 9.10 -9.22
C GLY A 78 -16.72 9.02 -10.37
N ARG A 79 -15.60 9.74 -10.24
CA ARG A 79 -14.61 9.91 -11.30
C ARG A 79 -13.41 8.98 -11.12
N PHE A 80 -13.20 8.12 -12.11
CA PHE A 80 -11.93 7.43 -12.34
C PHE A 80 -11.02 8.30 -13.21
N SER A 81 -9.71 8.22 -12.99
CA SER A 81 -8.72 8.97 -13.75
C SER A 81 -7.61 8.02 -14.18
N MET A 82 -7.59 7.69 -15.47
CA MET A 82 -6.58 6.81 -16.08
C MET A 82 -5.17 7.33 -15.78
N ALA A 83 -4.92 8.62 -15.96
CA ALA A 83 -3.60 9.22 -15.71
C ALA A 83 -3.12 9.01 -14.25
N ARG A 84 -3.99 9.20 -13.25
CA ARG A 84 -3.63 9.00 -11.84
C ARG A 84 -3.42 7.52 -11.50
N ALA A 85 -4.23 6.64 -12.08
CA ALA A 85 -4.08 5.20 -11.92
C ALA A 85 -2.78 4.69 -12.54
N SER A 86 -2.44 5.16 -13.75
CA SER A 86 -1.17 4.83 -14.43
C SER A 86 0.04 5.29 -13.62
N GLN A 87 0.00 6.51 -13.07
CA GLN A 87 1.08 7.02 -12.23
C GLN A 87 1.24 6.17 -10.95
N PHE A 88 0.13 5.78 -10.32
CA PHE A 88 0.22 4.94 -9.12
C PHE A 88 0.79 3.54 -9.46
N LEU A 89 0.38 2.95 -10.58
CA LEU A 89 0.94 1.70 -11.08
C LEU A 89 2.45 1.82 -11.39
N GLU A 90 2.88 2.93 -11.99
CA GLU A 90 4.30 3.21 -12.27
C GLU A 90 5.13 3.25 -10.98
N VAL A 91 4.65 3.94 -9.93
CA VAL A 91 5.30 3.96 -8.62
C VAL A 91 5.47 2.55 -8.04
N LEU A 92 4.44 1.70 -8.15
CA LEU A 92 4.54 0.31 -7.69
C LEU A 92 5.53 -0.51 -8.52
N ASN A 93 5.53 -0.32 -9.84
CA ASN A 93 6.43 -1.01 -10.76
C ASN A 93 7.90 -0.63 -10.52
N ASP A 94 8.19 0.67 -10.35
CA ASP A 94 9.55 1.16 -10.05
C ASP A 94 10.10 0.58 -8.75
N CYS A 95 9.19 0.31 -7.79
CA CYS A 95 9.50 -0.30 -6.50
C CYS A 95 9.50 -1.84 -6.54
N ASN A 96 9.21 -2.48 -7.68
CA ASN A 96 8.99 -3.93 -7.82
C ASN A 96 7.97 -4.50 -6.81
N LEU A 97 6.90 -3.74 -6.56
CA LEU A 97 5.84 -4.10 -5.62
C LEU A 97 4.64 -4.68 -6.37
N LEU A 98 4.16 -5.82 -5.87
CA LEU A 98 3.02 -6.55 -6.39
C LEU A 98 1.82 -6.39 -5.45
N ASP A 99 0.63 -6.16 -6.01
CA ASP A 99 -0.62 -6.19 -5.25
C ASP A 99 -0.88 -7.59 -4.70
N MET A 100 -1.02 -7.69 -3.37
CA MET A 100 -1.38 -8.97 -2.73
C MET A 100 -2.85 -9.36 -2.99
N GLY A 101 -3.65 -8.43 -3.53
CA GLY A 101 -5.10 -8.59 -3.59
C GLY A 101 -5.72 -8.46 -2.20
N ALA A 102 -7.02 -8.73 -2.09
CA ALA A 102 -7.70 -8.84 -0.81
C ALA A 102 -8.94 -9.73 -0.94
N LYS A 103 -9.25 -10.47 0.13
CA LYS A 103 -10.54 -11.14 0.34
C LYS A 103 -11.51 -10.20 1.05
N GLY A 104 -12.78 -10.57 1.13
CA GLY A 104 -13.81 -9.80 1.84
C GLY A 104 -14.39 -8.67 1.00
N LEU A 105 -14.58 -7.49 1.60
CA LEU A 105 -15.23 -6.35 0.95
C LEU A 105 -14.44 -5.84 -0.26
N ARG A 106 -15.14 -5.61 -1.38
CA ARG A 106 -14.52 -5.12 -2.61
C ARG A 106 -14.00 -3.69 -2.51
N PHE A 107 -14.70 -2.83 -1.77
CA PHE A 107 -14.35 -1.43 -1.57
C PHE A 107 -14.09 -1.19 -0.09
N THR A 108 -13.13 -0.33 0.21
CA THR A 108 -12.68 -0.02 1.57
C THR A 108 -13.11 1.38 1.99
N TRP A 109 -13.59 2.17 1.04
CA TRP A 109 -14.14 3.50 1.28
C TRP A 109 -15.51 3.66 0.63
N TYR A 110 -16.44 4.29 1.35
CA TYR A 110 -17.79 4.59 0.89
C TYR A 110 -18.18 6.02 1.25
N ARG A 111 -18.96 6.66 0.37
CA ARG A 111 -19.55 7.97 0.64
C ARG A 111 -20.91 8.11 -0.04
N ASN A 112 -21.89 8.58 0.73
CA ASN A 112 -23.16 9.00 0.19
C ASN A 112 -23.04 10.38 -0.46
N HIS A 113 -23.46 10.50 -1.72
CA HIS A 113 -23.48 11.75 -2.46
C HIS A 113 -24.79 11.87 -3.23
N ARG A 114 -25.66 12.78 -2.78
CA ARG A 114 -26.94 13.11 -3.44
C ARG A 114 -27.79 11.87 -3.79
N GLY A 115 -27.93 10.95 -2.84
CA GLY A 115 -28.70 9.72 -3.01
C GLY A 115 -27.98 8.60 -3.79
N SER A 116 -26.75 8.84 -4.26
CA SER A 116 -25.89 7.81 -4.86
C SER A 116 -24.77 7.39 -3.91
N VAL A 117 -24.42 6.10 -3.91
CA VAL A 117 -23.28 5.58 -3.14
C VAL A 117 -22.03 5.58 -4.01
N LEU A 118 -21.06 6.42 -3.65
CA LEU A 118 -19.70 6.37 -4.17
C LEU A 118 -18.91 5.34 -3.37
N ALA A 119 -18.13 4.50 -4.03
CA ALA A 119 -17.24 3.56 -3.35
C ALA A 119 -15.89 3.44 -4.07
N LYS A 120 -14.82 3.24 -3.30
CA LYS A 120 -13.45 3.04 -3.82
C LYS A 120 -12.69 2.00 -3.00
N ARG A 121 -11.78 1.26 -3.63
CA ARG A 121 -10.75 0.47 -2.93
C ARG A 121 -9.51 1.34 -2.77
N LEU A 122 -9.34 1.94 -1.59
CA LEU A 122 -8.22 2.84 -1.30
C LEU A 122 -7.14 2.15 -0.46
N ASP A 123 -7.55 1.18 0.36
CA ASP A 123 -6.66 0.43 1.24
C ASP A 123 -6.13 -0.81 0.52
N ARG A 124 -4.81 -1.03 0.64
CA ARG A 124 -4.10 -2.09 -0.07
C ARG A 124 -2.92 -2.59 0.75
N ALA A 125 -2.48 -3.81 0.48
CA ALA A 125 -1.13 -4.24 0.79
C ALA A 125 -0.44 -4.69 -0.50
N VAL A 126 0.78 -4.22 -0.69
CA VAL A 126 1.64 -4.54 -1.82
C VAL A 126 3.00 -5.00 -1.28
N CYS A 127 3.65 -5.93 -1.96
CA CYS A 127 4.90 -6.49 -1.47
C CYS A 127 5.85 -6.86 -2.61
N ASN A 128 7.15 -6.91 -2.32
CA ASN A 128 8.10 -7.46 -3.27
C ASN A 128 8.09 -9.00 -3.21
N VAL A 129 8.63 -9.63 -4.26
CA VAL A 129 8.68 -11.11 -4.38
C VAL A 129 9.39 -11.76 -3.19
N ALA A 130 10.41 -11.10 -2.64
CA ALA A 130 11.16 -11.62 -1.49
C ALA A 130 10.28 -11.70 -0.22
N TRP A 131 9.38 -10.74 0.00
CA TRP A 131 8.42 -10.79 1.10
C TRP A 131 7.36 -11.86 0.88
N GLN A 132 6.81 -11.96 -0.33
CA GLN A 132 5.84 -13.00 -0.67
C GLN A 132 6.42 -14.41 -0.46
N ALA A 133 7.68 -14.63 -0.83
CA ALA A 133 8.37 -15.90 -0.60
C ALA A 133 8.61 -16.20 0.89
N MET A 134 8.79 -15.16 1.72
CA MET A 134 8.97 -15.30 3.17
C MET A 134 7.66 -15.65 3.91
N PHE A 135 6.53 -15.25 3.35
CA PHE A 135 5.19 -15.47 3.91
C PHE A 135 4.22 -16.00 2.83
N PRO A 136 4.40 -17.23 2.34
CA PRO A 136 3.61 -17.77 1.23
C PRO A 136 2.12 -17.95 1.55
N GLU A 137 1.78 -18.09 2.83
CA GLU A 137 0.41 -18.24 3.34
C GLU A 137 -0.26 -16.90 3.68
N ALA A 138 0.46 -15.77 3.54
CA ALA A 138 -0.10 -14.47 3.88
C ALA A 138 -1.22 -14.08 2.91
N TYR A 139 -2.29 -13.51 3.48
CA TYR A 139 -3.38 -12.93 2.71
C TYR A 139 -3.85 -11.63 3.37
N VAL A 140 -4.56 -10.83 2.58
CA VAL A 140 -5.19 -9.58 3.02
C VAL A 140 -6.69 -9.80 3.04
N GLU A 141 -7.35 -9.29 4.07
CA GLU A 141 -8.81 -9.30 4.18
C GLU A 141 -9.31 -7.89 4.47
N ASN A 142 -10.27 -7.43 3.67
CA ASN A 142 -11.00 -6.20 3.92
C ASN A 142 -12.22 -6.54 4.79
N LEU A 143 -12.20 -6.01 6.02
CA LEU A 143 -13.23 -6.19 7.04
C LEU A 143 -14.44 -5.27 6.84
#